data_AF-A0A950Z7C9-F1
#
_entry.id   AF-A0A950Z7C9-F1
#
_cell.length_a   1.000
_cell.length_b   1.000
_cell.length_c   1.000
_cell.angle_alpha   90.00
_cell.angle_beta   90.00
_cell.angle_gamma   90.00
#
_symmetry.space_group_name_H-M   'P 1'
#
loop_
_entity.id
_entity.type
_entity.pdbx_description
1 polymer ?
#
loop_
_entity_poly.entity_id
_entity_poly.type
_entity_poly.pdbx_seq_one_letter_code
_entity_poly.pdbx_strand_id
1 'polypeptide(L)'
;MSQVQMRIETDSLGTVAVPADKLWGAQTQRSLEHFSIGADLIPREMIAAYAILKKGAANANHAGGRLDDERNALIVRACDEILAGQHQDMFPLRVWMTGSGTQFNMNVNEVISNRCSQLAGTPLGSKTPVHPNDHVNMAQSSNDSFPSAMNIAAAVNIKERLIPAVDALRKAIAAKSEEWKDIIKIGRTHMQDATPLTLGQE
;
A
#
# COMPACT_ATOMS: atom_id res chain seq x y z
N MET A 1 22.90 24.48 -2.71
CA MET A 1 22.05 23.30 -2.94
C MET A 1 22.98 22.09 -2.92
N SER A 2 22.92 21.23 -1.91
CA SER A 2 23.75 20.01 -1.90
C SER A 2 23.42 19.17 -3.12
N GLN A 3 24.41 18.78 -3.91
CA GLN A 3 24.22 17.82 -4.99
C GLN A 3 23.66 16.52 -4.38
N VAL A 4 22.49 16.09 -4.86
CA VAL A 4 21.93 14.79 -4.48
C VAL A 4 22.88 13.74 -5.03
N GLN A 5 23.50 12.96 -4.14
CA GLN A 5 24.37 11.87 -4.54
C GLN A 5 23.53 10.81 -5.25
N MET A 6 24.01 10.31 -6.38
CA MET A 6 23.32 9.31 -7.19
C MET A 6 24.06 7.98 -7.12
N ARG A 7 23.32 6.87 -7.12
CA ARG A 7 23.84 5.52 -7.38
C ARG A 7 23.37 5.02 -8.73
N ILE A 8 24.08 4.06 -9.30
CA ILE A 8 23.68 3.41 -10.53
C ILE A 8 22.96 2.11 -10.18
N GLU A 9 21.75 1.97 -10.69
CA GLU A 9 20.96 0.73 -10.67
C GLU A 9 20.89 0.16 -12.09
N THR A 10 20.61 -1.14 -12.19
CA THR A 10 20.54 -1.85 -13.47
C THR A 10 19.30 -2.72 -13.58
N ASP A 11 18.70 -2.72 -14.76
CA ASP A 11 17.69 -3.66 -15.22
C ASP A 11 18.02 -4.16 -16.64
N SER A 12 17.10 -4.89 -17.28
CA SER A 12 17.30 -5.41 -18.64
C SER A 12 17.40 -4.32 -19.72
N LEU A 13 16.97 -3.08 -19.43
CA LEU A 13 17.07 -1.94 -20.33
C LEU A 13 18.40 -1.17 -20.15
N GLY A 14 19.24 -1.59 -19.20
CA GLY A 14 20.56 -1.02 -18.95
C GLY A 14 20.64 -0.30 -17.61
N THR A 15 21.52 0.70 -17.53
CA THR A 15 21.75 1.48 -16.31
C THR A 15 20.76 2.63 -16.17
N VAL A 16 20.50 3.04 -14.93
CA VAL A 16 19.75 4.25 -14.59
C VAL A 16 20.27 4.84 -13.28
N ALA A 17 20.30 6.17 -13.17
CA ALA A 17 20.76 6.85 -11.97
C ALA A 17 19.60 7.03 -10.98
N VAL A 18 19.79 6.57 -9.75
CA VAL A 18 18.81 6.65 -8.65
C VAL A 18 19.41 7.46 -7.50
N PRO A 19 18.66 8.36 -6.84
CA PRO A 19 19.17 9.06 -5.66
C PRO A 19 19.66 8.08 -4.58
N ALA A 20 20.85 8.33 -4.04
CA ALA A 20 21.55 7.42 -3.15
C ALA A 20 20.84 7.23 -1.79
N ASP A 21 20.00 8.17 -1.39
CA ASP A 21 19.18 8.13 -0.17
C ASP A 21 17.87 7.34 -0.32
N LYS A 22 17.56 6.84 -1.53
CA LYS A 22 16.28 6.17 -1.83
C LYS A 22 16.43 4.66 -1.92
N LEU A 23 15.42 3.91 -1.48
CA LEU A 23 15.45 2.45 -1.50
C LEU A 23 14.90 1.83 -2.79
N TRP A 24 14.16 2.56 -3.61
CA TRP A 24 13.68 2.01 -4.89
C TRP A 24 14.82 1.82 -5.90
N GLY A 25 14.60 0.99 -6.93
CA GLY A 25 15.63 0.60 -7.89
C GLY A 25 15.36 1.10 -9.30
N ALA A 26 15.93 0.38 -10.27
CA ALA A 26 15.91 0.79 -11.67
C ALA A 26 14.50 0.90 -12.27
N GLN A 27 13.64 -0.08 -12.03
CA GLN A 27 12.31 -0.11 -12.66
C GLN A 27 11.41 0.99 -12.10
N THR A 28 11.51 1.26 -10.79
CA THR A 28 10.80 2.40 -10.19
C THR A 28 11.28 3.72 -10.76
N GLN A 29 12.59 3.90 -10.89
CA GLN A 29 13.17 5.13 -11.42
C GLN A 29 12.73 5.39 -12.86
N ARG A 30 12.78 4.38 -13.74
CA ARG A 30 12.25 4.49 -15.10
C ARG A 30 10.75 4.77 -15.13
N SER A 31 9.99 4.15 -14.21
CA SER A 31 8.56 4.43 -14.13
C SER A 31 8.26 5.88 -13.77
N LEU A 32 9.07 6.51 -12.91
CA LEU A 32 8.93 7.93 -12.58
C LEU A 32 9.19 8.84 -13.79
N GLU A 33 10.14 8.46 -14.64
CA GLU A 33 10.49 9.20 -15.85
C GLU A 33 9.37 9.09 -16.91
N HIS A 34 8.82 7.89 -17.10
CA HIS A 34 7.83 7.61 -18.15
C HIS A 34 6.38 7.88 -17.75
N PHE A 35 6.02 7.69 -16.48
CA PHE A 35 4.65 7.82 -15.98
C PHE A 35 4.51 9.01 -15.02
N SER A 36 4.85 10.20 -15.52
CA SER A 36 4.80 11.48 -14.82
C SER A 36 3.45 12.20 -15.01
N ILE A 37 2.34 11.47 -14.92
CA ILE A 37 0.97 11.95 -15.16
C ILE A 37 0.24 12.16 -13.82
N GLY A 38 -0.43 13.31 -13.64
CA GLY A 38 -1.23 13.63 -12.44
C GLY A 38 -0.39 13.82 -11.17
N ALA A 39 -1.02 14.07 -10.02
CA ALA A 39 -0.32 14.17 -8.72
C ALA A 39 -0.69 13.03 -7.76
N ASP A 40 -1.63 12.17 -8.18
CA ASP A 40 -2.19 11.10 -7.35
C ASP A 40 -1.15 10.00 -7.19
N LEU A 41 -0.55 9.92 -6.00
CA LEU A 41 0.27 8.78 -5.61
C LEU A 41 -0.62 7.55 -5.40
N ILE A 42 -0.02 6.36 -5.55
CA ILE A 42 -0.68 5.14 -5.11
C ILE A 42 -1.10 5.29 -3.63
N PRO A 43 -2.35 4.92 -3.28
CA PRO A 43 -2.84 5.05 -1.90
C PRO A 43 -1.90 4.35 -0.92
N ARG A 44 -1.62 4.99 0.23
CA ARG A 44 -0.66 4.46 1.22
C ARG A 44 -1.10 3.10 1.77
N GLU A 45 -2.40 2.86 1.78
CA GLU A 45 -3.03 1.59 2.12
C GLU A 45 -2.50 0.42 1.26
N MET A 46 -2.15 0.69 0.00
CA MET A 46 -1.55 -0.32 -0.89
C MET A 46 -0.13 -0.71 -0.44
N ILE A 47 0.65 0.22 0.13
CA ILE A 47 2.00 -0.06 0.64
C ILE A 47 1.91 -1.10 1.78
N ALA A 48 1.02 -0.87 2.74
CA ALA A 48 0.79 -1.79 3.85
C ALA A 48 0.26 -3.15 3.37
N ALA A 49 -0.71 -3.16 2.44
CA ALA A 49 -1.24 -4.39 1.87
C ALA A 49 -0.17 -5.20 1.13
N TYR A 50 0.72 -4.53 0.40
CA TYR A 50 1.86 -5.18 -0.24
C TYR A 50 2.89 -5.72 0.76
N ALA A 51 3.16 -5.01 1.85
CA ALA A 51 4.06 -5.52 2.89
C ALA A 51 3.49 -6.78 3.56
N ILE A 52 2.17 -6.83 3.82
CA ILE A 52 1.48 -8.05 4.28
C ILE A 52 1.67 -9.19 3.26
N LEU A 53 1.39 -8.89 1.97
CA LEU A 53 1.49 -9.87 0.89
C LEU A 53 2.92 -10.42 0.74
N LYS A 54 3.93 -9.55 0.69
CA LYS A 54 5.34 -9.96 0.52
C LYS A 54 5.87 -10.71 1.74
N LYS A 55 5.49 -10.30 2.96
CA LYS A 55 5.79 -11.06 4.19
C LYS A 55 5.17 -12.46 4.16
N GLY A 56 3.89 -12.55 3.79
CA GLY A 56 3.19 -13.82 3.64
C GLY A 56 3.84 -14.74 2.60
N ALA A 57 4.19 -14.20 1.43
CA ALA A 57 4.86 -14.93 0.36
C ALA A 57 6.26 -15.41 0.78
N ALA A 58 7.05 -14.57 1.46
CA ALA A 58 8.37 -14.97 1.96
C ALA A 58 8.27 -16.12 2.96
N ASN A 59 7.30 -16.08 3.88
CA ASN A 59 7.06 -17.15 4.85
C ASN A 59 6.58 -18.44 4.18
N ALA A 60 5.69 -18.35 3.18
CA ALA A 60 5.21 -19.51 2.44
C ALA A 60 6.32 -20.16 1.58
N ASN A 61 7.21 -19.36 0.98
CA ASN A 61 8.35 -19.86 0.22
C ASN A 61 9.41 -20.51 1.15
N HIS A 62 9.64 -19.93 2.32
CA HIS A 62 10.52 -20.48 3.35
C HIS A 62 10.01 -21.81 3.90
N ALA A 63 8.74 -21.86 4.32
CA ALA A 63 8.10 -23.10 4.78
C ALA A 63 8.09 -24.20 3.70
N GLY A 64 8.08 -23.81 2.42
CA GLY A 64 8.20 -24.71 1.28
C GLY A 64 9.64 -25.05 0.86
N GLY A 65 10.66 -24.63 1.61
CA GLY A 65 12.08 -24.90 1.34
C GLY A 65 12.67 -24.20 0.12
N ARG A 66 11.98 -23.20 -0.45
CA ARG A 66 12.40 -22.46 -1.65
C ARG A 66 13.20 -21.19 -1.33
N LEU A 67 13.07 -20.68 -0.11
CA LEU A 67 13.77 -19.50 0.39
C LEU A 67 14.50 -19.88 1.69
N ASP A 68 15.78 -19.54 1.79
CA ASP A 68 16.59 -19.83 2.98
C ASP A 68 16.27 -18.93 4.18
N ASP A 69 16.75 -19.33 5.35
CA ASP A 69 16.52 -18.66 6.64
C ASP A 69 16.98 -17.20 6.63
N GLU A 70 18.16 -16.92 6.06
CA GLU A 70 18.75 -15.58 6.05
C GLU A 70 17.88 -14.63 5.24
N ARG A 71 17.54 -15.01 4.00
CA ARG A 71 16.72 -14.18 3.11
C ARG A 71 15.29 -14.03 3.63
N ASN A 72 14.70 -15.09 4.20
CA ASN A 72 13.39 -14.99 4.84
C ASN A 72 13.42 -13.96 5.99
N ALA A 73 14.35 -14.09 6.92
CA ALA A 73 14.45 -13.20 8.08
C ALA A 73 14.64 -11.73 7.65
N LEU A 74 15.48 -11.47 6.64
CA LEU A 74 15.69 -10.12 6.11
C LEU A 74 14.41 -9.55 5.47
N ILE A 75 13.73 -10.32 4.61
CA ILE A 75 12.50 -9.86 3.95
C ILE A 75 11.39 -9.60 4.97
N VAL A 76 11.21 -10.51 5.94
CA VAL A 76 10.23 -10.36 7.01
C VAL A 76 10.50 -9.10 7.81
N ARG A 77 11.76 -8.87 8.22
CA ARG A 77 12.15 -7.66 8.96
C ARG A 77 11.89 -6.39 8.16
N ALA A 78 12.25 -6.35 6.88
CA ALA A 78 11.99 -5.20 6.02
C ALA A 78 10.48 -4.92 5.86
N CYS A 79 9.66 -5.97 5.71
CA CYS A 79 8.21 -5.82 5.68
C CYS A 79 7.65 -5.31 7.01
N ASP A 80 8.18 -5.77 8.15
CA ASP A 80 7.77 -5.30 9.47
C ASP A 80 8.11 -3.82 9.70
N GLU A 81 9.27 -3.35 9.22
CA GLU A 81 9.59 -1.91 9.24
C GLU A 81 8.58 -1.09 8.42
N ILE A 82 8.19 -1.56 7.23
CA ILE A 82 7.17 -0.90 6.40
C ILE A 82 5.80 -0.87 7.11
N LEU A 83 5.39 -1.99 7.72
CA LEU A 83 4.14 -2.09 8.48
C LEU A 83 4.14 -1.21 9.74
N ALA A 84 5.31 -0.97 10.33
CA ALA A 84 5.49 -0.01 11.42
C ALA A 84 5.48 1.46 10.95
N GLY A 85 5.22 1.73 9.68
CA GLY A 85 5.16 3.09 9.13
C GLY A 85 6.51 3.69 8.76
N GLN A 86 7.58 2.89 8.69
CA GLN A 86 8.88 3.35 8.19
C GLN A 86 8.91 3.35 6.66
N HIS A 87 9.90 4.05 6.08
CA HIS A 87 10.19 4.06 4.63
C HIS A 87 9.05 4.58 3.72
N GLN A 88 8.09 5.32 4.27
CA GLN A 88 6.90 5.78 3.54
C GLN A 88 7.19 6.65 2.32
N ASP A 89 8.35 7.32 2.29
CA ASP A 89 8.79 8.17 1.17
C ASP A 89 9.52 7.39 0.06
N MET A 90 9.59 6.06 0.17
CA MET A 90 10.26 5.18 -0.79
C MET A 90 9.31 4.64 -1.88
N PHE A 91 8.06 5.09 -1.88
CA PHE A 91 7.00 4.64 -2.79
C PHE A 91 6.45 5.82 -3.62
N PRO A 92 7.22 6.37 -4.57
CA PRO A 92 6.91 7.63 -5.24
C PRO A 92 5.98 7.49 -6.45
N LEU A 93 5.52 6.27 -6.78
CA LEU A 93 4.78 6.03 -8.01
C LEU A 93 3.34 6.56 -7.95
N ARG A 94 2.92 7.09 -9.10
CA ARG A 94 1.58 7.63 -9.32
C ARG A 94 0.60 6.54 -9.72
N VAL A 95 -0.70 6.78 -9.52
CA VAL A 95 -1.79 5.87 -9.91
C VAL A 95 -1.77 5.59 -11.42
N TRP A 96 -1.46 6.61 -12.22
CA TRP A 96 -1.52 6.59 -13.68
C TRP A 96 -0.30 5.91 -14.32
N MET A 97 -0.11 4.62 -14.00
CA MET A 97 0.94 3.73 -14.52
C MET A 97 0.33 2.58 -15.34
N THR A 98 1.02 1.44 -15.52
CA THR A 98 0.42 0.29 -16.22
C THR A 98 -0.83 -0.23 -15.52
N GLY A 99 -1.81 -0.71 -16.28
CA GLY A 99 -3.08 -1.22 -15.74
C GLY A 99 -2.95 -2.48 -14.88
N SER A 100 -1.87 -3.25 -15.02
CA SER A 100 -1.60 -4.42 -14.17
C SER A 100 -0.88 -4.08 -12.85
N GLY A 101 -0.50 -2.82 -12.64
CA GLY A 101 0.22 -2.39 -11.45
C GLY A 101 1.65 -2.93 -11.31
N THR A 102 2.24 -3.44 -12.39
CA THR A 102 3.59 -4.03 -12.39
C THR A 102 4.65 -3.08 -11.82
N GLN A 103 4.62 -1.78 -12.13
CA GLN A 103 5.64 -0.86 -11.62
C GLN A 103 5.54 -0.71 -10.10
N PHE A 104 4.35 -0.67 -9.51
CA PHE A 104 4.21 -0.62 -8.06
C PHE A 104 4.59 -1.93 -7.37
N ASN A 105 4.28 -3.08 -7.97
CA ASN A 105 4.80 -4.37 -7.50
C ASN A 105 6.35 -4.35 -7.46
N MET A 106 6.98 -3.88 -8.52
CA MET A 106 8.43 -3.78 -8.59
C MET A 106 9.01 -2.74 -7.65
N ASN A 107 8.32 -1.61 -7.43
CA ASN A 107 8.71 -0.63 -6.43
C ASN A 107 8.80 -1.24 -5.03
N VAL A 108 7.80 -2.01 -4.63
CA VAL A 108 7.83 -2.73 -3.35
C VAL A 108 8.98 -3.73 -3.30
N ASN A 109 9.15 -4.53 -4.37
CA ASN A 109 10.22 -5.52 -4.44
C ASN A 109 11.62 -4.89 -4.30
N GLU A 110 11.86 -3.79 -5.01
CA GLU A 110 13.13 -3.06 -5.00
C GLU A 110 13.39 -2.42 -3.63
N VAL A 111 12.38 -1.77 -3.03
CA VAL A 111 12.51 -1.17 -1.69
C VAL A 111 12.86 -2.22 -0.64
N ILE A 112 12.17 -3.37 -0.65
CA ILE A 112 12.46 -4.48 0.27
C ILE A 112 13.88 -5.02 0.04
N SER A 113 14.24 -5.30 -1.22
CA SER A 113 15.56 -5.84 -1.57
C SER A 113 16.71 -4.91 -1.14
N ASN A 114 16.59 -3.61 -1.42
CA ASN A 114 17.58 -2.63 -1.02
C ASN A 114 17.60 -2.41 0.49
N ARG A 115 16.45 -2.52 1.17
CA ARG A 115 16.44 -2.49 2.63
C ARG A 115 17.16 -3.70 3.23
N CYS A 116 16.94 -4.89 2.69
CA CYS A 116 17.69 -6.09 3.05
C CYS A 116 19.19 -5.92 2.82
N SER A 117 19.59 -5.22 1.75
CA SER A 117 21.01 -4.92 1.49
C SER A 117 21.62 -4.06 2.60
N GLN A 118 20.91 -3.00 3.02
CA GLN A 118 21.35 -2.18 4.17
C GLN A 118 21.46 -2.98 5.46
N LEU A 119 20.48 -3.84 5.73
CA LEU A 119 20.46 -4.69 6.93
C LEU A 119 21.61 -5.71 6.95
N ALA A 120 22.02 -6.20 5.78
CA ALA A 120 23.12 -7.14 5.60
C ALA A 120 24.50 -6.46 5.43
N GLY A 121 24.55 -5.12 5.38
CA GLY A 121 25.79 -4.37 5.14
C GLY A 121 26.33 -4.48 3.71
N THR A 122 25.49 -4.84 2.74
CA THR A 122 25.85 -4.90 1.32
C THR A 122 25.47 -3.59 0.60
N PRO A 123 26.13 -3.25 -0.52
CA PRO A 123 25.82 -2.03 -1.26
C PRO A 123 24.38 -2.00 -1.79
N LEU A 124 23.73 -0.83 -1.76
CA LEU A 124 22.45 -0.63 -2.44
C LEU A 124 22.58 -0.89 -3.95
N GLY A 125 21.55 -1.49 -4.55
CA GLY A 125 21.51 -1.88 -5.96
C GLY A 125 22.32 -3.14 -6.31
N SER A 126 23.03 -3.72 -5.35
CA SER A 126 23.75 -4.99 -5.52
C SER A 126 22.82 -6.18 -5.76
N LYS A 127 21.55 -6.07 -5.32
CA LYS A 127 20.56 -7.15 -5.33
C LYS A 127 21.01 -8.38 -4.51
N THR A 128 21.94 -8.17 -3.57
CA THR A 128 22.46 -9.20 -2.65
C THR A 128 22.28 -8.74 -1.19
N PRO A 129 21.97 -9.65 -0.26
CA PRO A 129 21.69 -11.08 -0.45
C PRO A 129 20.30 -11.37 -1.05
N VAL A 130 19.42 -10.36 -1.06
CA VAL A 130 18.02 -10.48 -1.51
C VAL A 130 17.83 -9.80 -2.87
N HIS A 131 17.45 -10.56 -3.90
CA HIS A 131 17.17 -10.05 -5.24
C HIS A 131 15.67 -9.69 -5.34
N PRO A 132 15.31 -8.53 -5.95
CA PRO A 132 13.93 -8.06 -5.96
C PRO A 132 12.98 -9.02 -6.71
N ASN A 133 13.43 -9.62 -7.80
CA ASN A 133 12.62 -10.59 -8.54
C ASN A 133 12.72 -12.01 -7.95
N ASP A 134 13.92 -12.57 -7.96
CA ASP A 134 14.16 -13.97 -7.60
C ASP A 134 13.84 -14.32 -6.15
N HIS A 135 13.91 -13.36 -5.21
CA HIS A 135 13.65 -13.60 -3.79
C HIS A 135 12.37 -12.90 -3.30
N VAL A 136 12.24 -11.59 -3.48
CA VAL A 136 11.05 -10.85 -2.96
C VAL A 136 9.79 -11.16 -3.77
N ASN A 137 9.93 -11.31 -5.09
CA ASN A 137 8.85 -11.66 -6.01
C ASN A 137 8.76 -13.18 -6.29
N MET A 138 9.42 -14.01 -5.49
CA MET A 138 9.43 -15.46 -5.68
C MET A 138 7.99 -16.02 -5.67
N ALA A 139 7.67 -16.83 -6.67
CA ALA A 139 6.38 -17.48 -6.87
C ALA A 139 5.18 -16.51 -6.99
N GLN A 140 5.42 -15.30 -7.51
CA GLN A 140 4.40 -14.26 -7.67
C GLN A 140 4.46 -13.63 -9.07
N SER A 141 3.33 -13.09 -9.51
CA SER A 141 3.21 -12.25 -10.71
C SER A 141 2.55 -10.93 -10.34
N SER A 142 2.88 -9.81 -10.99
CA SER A 142 2.12 -8.57 -10.75
C SER A 142 0.62 -8.75 -11.02
N ASN A 143 0.28 -9.63 -11.96
CA ASN A 143 -1.10 -9.93 -12.35
C ASN A 143 -1.90 -10.68 -11.26
N ASP A 144 -1.23 -11.36 -10.31
CA ASP A 144 -1.88 -11.96 -9.13
C ASP A 144 -1.70 -11.08 -7.87
N SER A 145 -0.55 -10.42 -7.76
CA SER A 145 -0.14 -9.72 -6.56
C SER A 145 -0.85 -8.38 -6.41
N PHE A 146 -1.00 -7.62 -7.50
CA PHE A 146 -1.70 -6.34 -7.46
C PHE A 146 -3.18 -6.47 -7.09
N PRO A 147 -3.99 -7.34 -7.73
CA PRO A 147 -5.38 -7.54 -7.30
C PRO A 147 -5.48 -8.15 -5.90
N SER A 148 -4.52 -8.99 -5.47
CA SER A 148 -4.50 -9.50 -4.08
C SER A 148 -4.30 -8.36 -3.08
N ALA A 149 -3.33 -7.47 -3.32
CA ALA A 149 -3.09 -6.30 -2.48
C ALA A 149 -4.28 -5.33 -2.49
N MET A 150 -4.96 -5.13 -3.63
CA MET A 150 -6.18 -4.32 -3.69
C MET A 150 -7.28 -4.87 -2.77
N ASN A 151 -7.51 -6.19 -2.80
CA ASN A 151 -8.51 -6.82 -1.93
C ASN A 151 -8.14 -6.72 -0.45
N ILE A 152 -6.86 -6.93 -0.10
CA ILE A 152 -6.36 -6.76 1.28
C ILE A 152 -6.59 -5.32 1.73
N ALA A 153 -6.17 -4.32 0.95
CA ALA A 153 -6.31 -2.90 1.28
C ALA A 153 -7.78 -2.51 1.49
N ALA A 154 -8.67 -2.93 0.58
CA ALA A 154 -10.10 -2.66 0.69
C ALA A 154 -10.72 -3.31 1.94
N ALA A 155 -10.46 -4.60 2.17
CA ALA A 155 -11.03 -5.33 3.31
C ALA A 155 -10.60 -4.73 4.66
N VAL A 156 -9.31 -4.42 4.80
CA VAL A 156 -8.75 -3.78 6.01
C VAL A 156 -9.41 -2.42 6.24
N ASN A 157 -9.47 -1.55 5.23
CA ASN A 157 -10.05 -0.20 5.39
C ASN A 157 -11.57 -0.23 5.65
N ILE A 158 -12.30 -1.16 5.03
CA ILE A 158 -13.72 -1.36 5.32
C ILE A 158 -13.91 -1.75 6.79
N LYS A 159 -13.13 -2.72 7.27
CA LYS A 159 -13.25 -3.24 8.62
C LYS A 159 -12.85 -2.23 9.69
N GLU A 160 -11.73 -1.53 9.47
CA GLU A 160 -11.09 -0.70 10.49
C GLU A 160 -11.53 0.78 10.45
N ARG A 161 -12.03 1.28 9.31
CA ARG A 161 -12.41 2.70 9.16
C ARG A 161 -13.89 2.86 8.85
N LEU A 162 -14.38 2.21 7.79
CA LEU A 162 -15.74 2.45 7.31
C LEU A 162 -16.81 1.95 8.28
N ILE A 163 -16.72 0.68 8.70
CA ILE A 163 -17.70 0.09 9.62
C ILE A 163 -17.76 0.87 10.94
N PRO A 164 -16.64 1.21 11.61
CA PRO A 164 -16.68 2.02 12.82
C PRO A 164 -17.29 3.42 12.60
N ALA A 165 -16.98 4.09 11.50
CA ALA A 165 -17.52 5.42 11.19
C ALA A 165 -19.05 5.38 10.99
N VAL A 166 -19.55 4.38 10.26
CA VAL A 166 -20.99 4.18 10.05
C VAL A 166 -21.70 3.79 11.35
N ASP A 167 -21.09 2.94 12.18
CA ASP A 167 -21.64 2.57 13.49
C ASP A 167 -21.72 3.78 14.45
N ALA A 168 -20.70 4.64 14.45
CA ALA A 168 -20.70 5.89 15.21
C ALA A 168 -21.81 6.83 14.75
N LEU A 169 -21.98 7.02 13.43
CA LEU A 169 -23.07 7.80 12.86
C LEU A 169 -24.44 7.24 13.25
N ARG A 170 -24.63 5.91 13.12
CA ARG A 170 -25.87 5.23 13.51
C ARG A 170 -26.21 5.47 14.98
N LYS A 171 -25.22 5.34 15.88
CA LYS A 171 -25.40 5.58 17.31
C LYS A 171 -25.78 7.02 17.61
N ALA A 172 -25.15 7.99 16.94
CA ALA A 172 -25.46 9.40 17.12
C ALA A 172 -26.88 9.75 16.65
N ILE A 173 -27.28 9.25 15.48
CA ILE A 173 -28.65 9.42 14.95
C ILE A 173 -29.66 8.76 15.89
N ALA A 174 -29.41 7.54 16.35
CA ALA A 174 -30.31 6.83 17.26
C ALA A 174 -30.49 7.57 18.59
N ALA A 175 -29.42 8.13 19.15
CA ALA A 175 -29.50 8.94 20.36
C ALA A 175 -30.36 10.19 20.17
N LYS A 176 -30.25 10.87 19.01
CA LYS A 176 -31.09 12.04 18.69
C LYS A 176 -32.54 11.67 18.40
N SER A 177 -32.79 10.56 17.71
CA SER A 177 -34.13 10.04 17.50
C SER A 177 -34.86 9.79 18.82
N GLU A 178 -34.19 9.19 19.81
CA GLU A 178 -34.76 8.98 21.15
C GLU A 178 -34.99 10.30 21.92
N GLU A 179 -34.05 11.25 21.84
CA GLU A 179 -34.18 12.59 22.45
C GLU A 179 -35.38 13.37 21.87
N TRP A 180 -35.70 13.16 20.60
CA TRP A 180 -36.71 13.92 19.86
C TRP A 180 -38.03 13.16 19.65
N LYS A 181 -38.21 12.01 20.32
CA LYS A 181 -39.36 11.13 20.13
C LYS A 181 -40.71 11.81 20.41
N ASP A 182 -40.74 12.83 21.25
CA ASP A 182 -41.95 13.54 21.66
C ASP A 182 -42.18 14.87 20.91
N ILE A 183 -41.27 15.28 20.02
CA ILE A 183 -41.39 16.53 19.24
C ILE A 183 -42.23 16.28 17.99
N ILE A 184 -43.48 16.74 17.95
CA ILE A 184 -44.33 16.62 16.77
C ILE A 184 -43.96 17.67 15.70
N LYS A 185 -43.82 17.25 14.45
CA LYS A 185 -43.56 18.12 13.28
C LYS A 185 -44.53 17.84 12.14
N ILE A 186 -44.63 18.78 11.19
CA ILE A 186 -45.34 18.55 9.92
C ILE A 186 -44.51 17.63 9.01
N GLY A 187 -45.15 16.60 8.47
CA GLY A 187 -44.53 15.77 7.43
C GLY A 187 -44.44 16.52 6.10
N ARG A 188 -43.52 16.11 5.22
CA ARG A 188 -43.47 16.62 3.85
C ARG A 188 -43.35 15.49 2.83
N THR A 189 -44.28 15.43 1.88
CA THR A 189 -44.21 14.53 0.71
C THR A 189 -44.26 15.39 -0.54
N HIS A 190 -43.39 15.11 -1.51
CA HIS A 190 -43.22 15.99 -2.69
C HIS A 190 -42.98 17.48 -2.33
N MET A 191 -42.30 17.73 -1.20
CA MET A 191 -42.08 19.06 -0.62
C MET A 191 -43.36 19.82 -0.22
N GLN A 192 -44.53 19.18 -0.24
CA GLN A 192 -45.80 19.73 0.24
C GLN A 192 -46.11 19.25 1.66
N ASP A 193 -46.88 20.04 2.41
CA ASP A 193 -47.29 19.69 3.78
C ASP A 193 -48.16 18.42 3.79
N ALA A 194 -47.88 17.52 4.75
CA ALA A 194 -48.55 16.24 4.91
C ALA A 194 -48.99 16.01 6.38
N THR A 195 -49.50 14.82 6.69
CA THR A 195 -49.90 14.47 8.06
C THR A 195 -48.70 14.49 9.03
N PRO A 196 -48.90 14.85 10.31
CA PRO A 196 -47.81 14.93 11.29
C PRO A 196 -47.12 13.60 11.60
N LEU A 197 -45.88 13.70 12.06
CA LEU A 197 -45.06 12.64 12.66
C LEU A 197 -44.18 13.26 13.76
N THR A 198 -43.55 12.45 14.61
CA THR A 198 -42.54 12.99 15.55
C THR A 198 -41.19 13.11 14.87
N LEU A 199 -40.37 14.06 15.31
CA LEU A 199 -39.02 14.25 14.77
C LEU A 199 -38.12 13.04 15.07
N GLY A 200 -38.40 12.26 16.11
CA GLY A 200 -37.73 10.99 16.33
C GLY A 200 -38.12 9.87 15.35
N GLN A 201 -39.30 9.95 14.72
CA GLN A 201 -39.74 8.99 13.68
C GLN A 201 -39.09 9.26 12.31
N GLU A 202 -38.63 10.50 12.06
CA GLU A 202 -37.86 10.89 10.87
C GLU A 202 -36.38 10.50 11.01
#